data_AF-A0A8S1B5B4-F1
#
_entry.id   AF-A0A8S1B5B4-F1
#
_cell.length_a   1.000
_cell.length_b   1.000
_cell.length_c   1.000
_cell.angle_alpha   90.00
_cell.angle_beta   90.00
_cell.angle_gamma   90.00
#
_symmetry.space_group_name_H-M   'P 1'
#
loop_
_entity.id
_entity.type
_entity.pdbx_description
1 polymer ?
#
loop_
_entity_poly.entity_id
_entity_poly.type
_entity_poly.pdbx_seq_one_letter_code
_entity_poly.pdbx_strand_id
1 'polypeptide(L)'
;MSETFLHIDVSKNTEPSQHLSPTQLNATPQTNSITLKQLYLNPFPVSEAKKRDLLSLCTKKIIPEEYHGWYSSLPTATNEADHLPEPSVDEESSQD
;
A
#
# COMPACT_ATOMS: atom_id res chain seq x y z
N MET A 1 4.39 35.15 -23.03
CA MET A 1 4.37 33.75 -23.51
C MET A 1 3.14 33.12 -22.90
N SER A 2 2.19 32.72 -23.75
CA SER A 2 0.79 32.47 -23.39
C SER A 2 0.58 31.03 -22.91
N GLU A 3 0.00 30.84 -21.72
CA GLU A 3 -0.42 29.52 -21.22
C GLU A 3 -1.62 29.00 -22.02
N THR A 4 -1.52 27.77 -22.52
CA THR A 4 -2.64 27.06 -23.16
C THR A 4 -3.25 26.11 -22.15
N PHE A 5 -4.41 26.50 -21.60
CA PHE A 5 -5.20 25.65 -20.71
C PHE A 5 -6.11 24.78 -21.59
N LEU A 6 -5.88 23.46 -21.59
CA LEU A 6 -6.74 22.52 -22.31
C LEU A 6 -8.09 22.41 -21.59
N HIS A 7 -9.12 23.03 -22.17
CA HIS A 7 -10.51 22.79 -21.83
C HIS A 7 -10.91 21.41 -22.34
N ILE A 8 -11.25 20.50 -21.43
CA ILE A 8 -11.83 19.21 -21.80
C ILE A 8 -13.36 19.37 -21.75
N ASP A 9 -13.97 19.58 -22.90
CA ASP A 9 -15.42 19.50 -23.09
C ASP A 9 -15.86 18.04 -23.09
N VAL A 10 -16.56 17.61 -22.03
CA VAL A 10 -17.26 16.31 -22.00
C VAL A 10 -18.55 16.46 -22.81
N SER A 11 -18.44 16.28 -24.13
CA SER A 11 -19.61 16.12 -25.00
C SER A 11 -20.12 14.69 -24.93
N LYS A 12 -21.43 14.57 -24.68
CA LYS A 12 -22.17 13.32 -24.48
C LYS A 12 -22.76 12.90 -25.82
N ASN A 13 -22.28 11.82 -26.43
CA ASN A 13 -22.85 11.38 -27.72
C ASN A 13 -22.79 9.86 -27.88
N THR A 14 -23.98 9.29 -27.82
CA THR A 14 -24.42 7.95 -28.19
C THR A 14 -23.87 7.42 -29.53
N GLU A 15 -23.61 6.11 -29.56
CA GLU A 15 -23.28 5.25 -30.72
C GLU A 15 -24.13 5.47 -31.99
N PRO A 16 -23.60 5.15 -33.19
CA PRO A 16 -23.93 3.82 -33.78
C PRO A 16 -22.80 3.16 -34.59
N SER A 17 -22.48 1.91 -34.24
CA SER A 17 -22.52 0.69 -35.09
C SER A 17 -21.63 0.55 -36.37
N GLN A 18 -20.90 -0.58 -36.39
CA GLN A 18 -20.57 -1.50 -37.52
C GLN A 18 -19.11 -1.65 -38.01
N HIS A 19 -18.49 -2.76 -37.56
CA HIS A 19 -17.96 -3.89 -38.35
C HIS A 19 -16.86 -3.64 -39.43
N LEU A 20 -15.60 -3.99 -39.11
CA LEU A 20 -14.78 -5.05 -39.76
C LEU A 20 -13.29 -4.93 -39.40
N SER A 21 -12.69 -6.08 -39.07
CA SER A 21 -11.33 -6.28 -38.55
C SER A 21 -10.19 -5.93 -39.52
N PRO A 22 -9.01 -5.54 -38.98
CA PRO A 22 -7.78 -6.17 -39.42
C PRO A 22 -6.87 -6.58 -38.24
N THR A 23 -6.46 -7.85 -38.26
CA THR A 23 -5.21 -8.41 -37.72
C THR A 23 -4.75 -7.89 -36.35
N GLN A 24 -5.10 -8.64 -35.29
CA GLN A 24 -4.47 -8.51 -33.98
C GLN A 24 -2.97 -8.84 -34.05
N LEU A 25 -2.12 -7.81 -34.17
CA LEU A 25 -0.83 -7.82 -33.48
C LEU A 25 -1.11 -7.41 -32.03
N ASN A 26 -1.64 -8.34 -31.25
CA ASN A 26 -1.75 -8.19 -29.81
C ASN A 26 -0.35 -8.33 -29.22
N ALA A 27 0.45 -7.26 -29.30
CA ALA A 27 1.61 -7.11 -28.45
C ALA A 27 1.07 -6.94 -27.01
N THR A 28 0.85 -8.06 -26.32
CA THR A 28 0.64 -8.06 -24.88
C THR A 28 1.80 -7.29 -24.25
N PRO A 29 1.56 -6.24 -23.46
CA PRO A 29 2.62 -5.65 -22.66
C PRO A 29 3.20 -6.78 -21.82
N GLN A 30 4.47 -7.10 -22.06
CA GLN A 30 5.21 -8.09 -21.27
C GLN A 30 5.36 -7.51 -19.86
N THR A 31 4.36 -7.74 -19.01
CA THR A 31 4.46 -7.46 -17.59
C THR A 31 5.44 -8.47 -17.03
N ASN A 32 6.69 -8.06 -16.82
CA ASN A 32 7.66 -8.85 -16.06
C ASN A 32 6.98 -9.29 -14.75
N SER A 33 6.66 -10.59 -14.63
CA SER A 33 5.90 -11.11 -13.51
C SER A 33 6.81 -11.22 -12.29
N ILE A 34 6.94 -10.12 -11.54
CA ILE A 34 7.64 -10.11 -10.26
C ILE A 34 6.81 -10.92 -9.27
N THR A 35 7.38 -12.02 -8.75
CA THR A 35 6.75 -12.84 -7.72
C THR A 35 7.37 -12.50 -6.37
N LEU A 36 6.58 -11.95 -5.45
CA LEU A 36 7.04 -11.63 -4.09
C LEU A 36 7.06 -12.91 -3.24
N LYS A 37 8.16 -13.15 -2.53
CA LYS A 37 8.25 -14.24 -1.55
C LYS A 37 7.42 -13.87 -0.32
N GLN A 38 6.51 -14.75 0.08
CA GLN A 38 5.79 -14.62 1.34
C GLN A 38 6.75 -14.88 2.51
N LEU A 39 6.98 -13.85 3.34
CA LEU A 39 7.87 -13.93 4.50
C LEU A 39 7.14 -14.27 5.80
N TYR A 40 5.87 -13.90 5.91
CA TYR A 40 5.07 -14.07 7.12
C TYR A 40 3.92 -15.05 6.88
N LEU A 41 3.77 -16.00 7.81
CA LEU A 41 2.67 -16.97 7.79
C LEU A 41 1.41 -16.41 8.47
N ASN A 42 1.61 -15.56 9.48
CA ASN A 42 0.56 -14.98 10.29
C ASN A 42 0.65 -13.45 10.27
N PRO A 43 -0.47 -12.75 10.52
CA PRO A 43 -0.46 -11.31 10.68
C PRO A 43 0.49 -10.91 11.81
N PHE A 44 1.32 -9.91 11.57
CA PHE A 44 2.26 -9.42 12.56
C PHE A 44 1.48 -8.78 13.72
N PRO A 45 1.71 -9.21 14.97
CA PRO A 45 1.02 -8.65 16.11
C PRO A 45 1.48 -7.22 16.39
N VAL A 46 0.53 -6.32 16.63
CA VAL A 46 0.85 -4.93 16.99
C VAL A 46 1.07 -4.81 18.49
N SER A 47 1.90 -3.86 18.92
CA SER A 47 2.06 -3.58 20.35
C SER A 47 0.75 -3.09 20.97
N GLU A 48 0.55 -3.35 22.26
CA GLU A 48 -0.66 -2.91 22.98
C GLU A 48 -0.85 -1.40 22.91
N ALA A 49 0.24 -0.64 23.07
CA ALA A 49 0.23 0.81 22.95
C ALA A 49 -0.30 1.27 21.58
N LYS A 50 0.17 0.64 20.50
CA LYS A 50 -0.28 0.96 19.14
C LYS A 50 -1.75 0.58 18.94
N LYS A 51 -2.19 -0.57 19.43
CA LYS A 51 -3.59 -0.99 19.33
C LYS A 51 -4.53 -0.01 20.04
N ARG A 52 -4.18 0.45 21.24
CA ARG A 52 -4.99 1.43 21.98
C ARG A 52 -5.09 2.76 21.25
N ASP A 53 -3.98 3.22 20.66
CA ASP A 53 -3.97 4.44 19.85
C ASP A 53 -4.90 4.31 18.62
N LEU A 54 -4.81 3.20 17.89
CA LEU A 54 -5.68 2.92 16.73
C LEU A 54 -7.17 2.90 17.11
N LEU A 55 -7.53 2.29 18.25
CA LEU A 55 -8.91 2.30 18.75
C LEU A 55 -9.36 3.70 19.20
N SER A 56 -8.45 4.51 19.73
CA SER A 56 -8.71 5.92 20.06
C SER A 56 -9.04 6.73 18.80
N LEU A 57 -8.31 6.50 17.70
CA LEU A 57 -8.58 7.13 16.41
C LEU A 57 -9.94 6.69 15.81
N CYS A 58 -10.33 5.44 16.01
CA CYS A 58 -11.66 4.95 15.67
C CYS A 58 -12.74 5.69 16.46
N THR A 59 -12.53 5.85 17.78
CA THR A 59 -13.47 6.55 18.68
C THR A 59 -13.62 8.02 18.32
N LYS A 60 -12.52 8.67 17.92
CA LYS A 60 -12.49 10.07 17.46
C LYS A 60 -13.10 10.27 16.06
N LYS A 61 -13.58 9.21 15.40
CA LYS A 61 -14.06 9.21 14.01
C LYS A 61 -13.08 9.80 12.99
N ILE A 62 -11.78 9.76 13.32
CA ILE A 62 -10.70 10.09 12.37
C ILE A 62 -10.59 8.94 11.36
N ILE A 63 -10.73 7.70 11.85
CA ILE A 63 -10.81 6.50 11.02
C ILE A 63 -12.29 6.24 10.69
N PRO A 64 -12.65 6.04 9.40
CA PRO A 64 -14.01 5.70 8.99
C PRO A 64 -14.51 4.40 9.62
N GLU A 65 -15.81 4.33 9.92
CA GLU A 65 -16.43 3.20 10.65
C GLU A 65 -16.29 1.86 9.93
N GLU A 66 -16.19 1.86 8.60
CA GLU A 66 -15.97 0.66 7.79
C GLU A 66 -14.67 -0.09 8.16
N TYR A 67 -13.67 0.62 8.70
CA TYR A 67 -12.39 0.05 9.08
C TYR A 67 -12.29 -0.35 10.56
N HIS A 68 -13.26 0.04 11.41
CA HIS A 68 -13.18 -0.20 12.85
C HIS A 68 -13.11 -1.69 13.19
N GLY A 69 -13.83 -2.53 12.43
CA GLY A 69 -13.78 -3.98 12.57
C GLY A 69 -12.39 -4.56 12.29
N TRP A 70 -11.72 -4.04 11.25
CA TRP A 70 -10.36 -4.46 10.89
C TRP A 70 -9.38 -4.13 12.02
N TYR A 71 -9.36 -2.88 12.50
CA TYR A 71 -8.47 -2.46 13.59
C TYR A 71 -8.74 -3.20 14.91
N SER A 72 -9.99 -3.55 15.19
CA SER A 72 -10.36 -4.34 16.37
C SER A 72 -9.88 -5.80 16.29
N SER A 73 -9.85 -6.36 15.08
CA SER A 73 -9.42 -7.74 14.80
C SER A 73 -7.90 -7.95 14.85
N LEU A 74 -7.10 -6.88 14.91
CA LEU A 74 -5.63 -6.98 14.90
C LEU A 74 -5.11 -7.75 16.13
N PRO A 75 -4.20 -8.73 15.93
CA PRO A 75 -3.56 -9.42 17.04
C PRO A 75 -2.66 -8.47 17.83
N THR A 76 -2.66 -8.61 19.16
CA THR A 76 -1.83 -7.80 20.05
C THR A 76 -0.67 -8.65 20.57
N ALA A 77 0.57 -8.19 20.42
CA ALA A 77 1.72 -8.79 21.09
C ALA A 77 1.74 -8.32 22.53
N THR A 78 1.50 -9.24 23.48
CA THR A 78 1.53 -8.92 24.91
C THR A 78 2.96 -8.83 25.46
N ASN A 79 3.96 -9.37 24.74
CA ASN A 79 5.33 -9.51 25.26
C ASN A 79 6.38 -9.69 24.15
N GLU A 80 6.33 -8.88 23.09
CA GLU A 80 7.43 -8.77 22.14
C GLU A 80 7.93 -7.33 22.19
N ALA A 81 8.99 -7.12 22.97
CA ALA A 81 9.73 -5.87 22.95
C ALA A 81 10.42 -5.71 21.59
N ASP A 82 10.37 -4.51 21.04
CA ASP A 82 10.99 -4.13 19.78
C ASP A 82 12.51 -4.13 19.95
N HIS A 83 13.11 -5.32 19.94
CA HIS A 83 14.54 -5.50 19.96
C HIS A 83 15.04 -5.37 18.53
N LEU A 84 15.38 -4.14 18.15
CA LEU A 84 16.31 -3.96 17.04
C LEU A 84 17.63 -4.67 17.43
N PRO A 85 18.20 -5.53 16.57
CA PRO A 85 19.52 -6.09 16.84
C PRO A 85 20.51 -4.94 16.99
N GLU A 86 21.35 -5.00 18.03
CA GLU A 86 22.38 -3.99 18.24
C GLU A 86 23.26 -3.89 16.99
N PRO A 87 23.59 -2.66 16.54
CA PRO A 87 24.48 -2.48 15.39
C PRO A 87 25.81 -3.17 15.70
N SER A 88 26.32 -3.98 14.76
CA SER A 88 27.63 -4.61 14.86
C SER A 88 28.69 -3.52 15.00
N VAL A 89 29.31 -3.44 16.18
CA VAL A 89 30.40 -2.51 16.47
C VAL A 89 31.66 -3.04 15.82
N ASP A 90 31.81 -2.86 14.51
CA ASP A 90 33.11 -2.89 13.83
C ASP A 90 33.71 -1.47 13.89
N GLU A 91 33.98 -0.97 15.10
CA GLU A 91 34.95 0.11 15.30
C GLU A 91 36.33 -0.52 15.44
N GLU A 92 37.01 -0.73 14.30
CA GLU A 92 38.45 -0.99 14.29
C GLU A 92 39.17 0.33 14.62
N SER A 93 39.62 0.44 15.87
CA SER A 93 40.59 1.43 16.33
C SER A 93 41.81 1.46 15.41
N SER A 94 41.83 2.38 14.45
CA SER A 94 43.07 2.80 13.81
C SER A 94 43.79 3.77 14.74
N GLN A 95 44.64 3.22 15.60
CA GLN A 95 45.61 3.96 16.39
C GLN A 95 47.00 3.69 15.81
N ASP A 96 47.50 4.62 14.99
CA ASP A 96 48.86 5.21 15.03
C ASP A 96 48.93 6.43 14.10
#